data_AF-A0A225V3R1-F1
#
_entry.id   AF-A0A225V3R1-F1
#
_cell.length_a   1.000
_cell.length_b   1.000
_cell.length_c   1.000
_cell.angle_alpha   90.00
_cell.angle_beta   90.00
_cell.angle_gamma   90.00
#
_symmetry.space_group_name_H-M   'P 1'
#
loop_
_entity.id
_entity.type
_entity.pdbx_description
1 polymer ?
#
loop_
_entity_poly.entity_id
_entity_poly.type
_entity_poly.pdbx_seq_one_letter_code
_entity_poly.pdbx_strand_id
1 'polypeptide(L)'
;MRLVMAFRPFIAYDAVETFDTSLSLDKRRAWWDKFQYTASSGGWREQELCSRLYRRLSHNPGTKAWVQQLPELSVGLSDRFYKEFCRSTESPVERYLRLKQESRETPRAFLWRLNATATKTNVDYHSASGCRQHVNQFLKNVRDRDLQLSLQGRVYFTTDELEDVLKQVEEMEQGMRR
;
A
#
# COMPACT_ATOMS: atom_id res chain seq x y z
N MET A 1 29.15 -24.50 28.16
CA MET A 1 28.30 -24.15 27.00
C MET A 1 26.91 -23.77 27.50
N ARG A 2 26.44 -22.54 27.28
CA ARG A 2 25.04 -22.17 27.60
C ARG A 2 24.15 -22.58 26.42
N LEU A 3 23.25 -23.54 26.65
CA LEU A 3 22.13 -23.80 25.75
C LEU A 3 21.16 -22.61 25.86
N VAL A 4 21.21 -21.69 24.90
CA VAL A 4 20.13 -20.72 24.73
C VAL A 4 18.97 -21.49 24.09
N MET A 5 18.01 -21.93 24.90
CA MET A 5 16.76 -22.45 24.36
C MET A 5 16.02 -21.28 23.71
N ALA A 6 15.98 -21.27 22.38
CA ALA A 6 15.15 -20.34 21.64
C ALA A 6 13.68 -20.71 21.89
N PHE A 7 13.00 -19.92 22.72
CA PHE A 7 11.56 -20.05 22.93
C PHE A 7 10.84 -19.77 21.61
N ARG A 8 10.09 -20.75 21.11
CA ARG A 8 9.16 -20.57 19.98
C ARG A 8 7.75 -20.47 20.56
N PRO A 9 7.09 -19.31 20.45
CA PRO A 9 5.74 -19.16 20.96
C PRO A 9 4.78 -20.08 20.19
N PHE A 10 3.81 -20.63 20.91
CA PHE A 10 2.72 -21.36 20.28
C PHE A 10 1.87 -20.38 19.46
N ILE A 11 1.67 -20.71 18.18
CA ILE A 11 0.77 -19.96 17.29
C ILE A 11 -0.43 -20.84 16.96
N ALA A 12 -1.62 -20.37 17.34
CA ALA A 12 -2.88 -21.03 17.03
C ALA A 12 -3.00 -21.28 15.53
N TYR A 13 -3.63 -22.39 15.16
CA TYR A 13 -3.75 -22.79 13.76
C TYR A 13 -4.38 -21.66 12.93
N ASP A 14 -5.47 -21.09 13.41
CA ASP A 14 -6.33 -20.07 12.81
C ASP A 14 -5.87 -18.61 13.06
N ALA A 15 -4.65 -18.39 13.57
CA ALA A 15 -4.10 -17.06 13.78
C ALA A 15 -4.08 -16.18 12.51
N VAL A 16 -4.06 -16.82 11.34
CA VAL A 16 -4.25 -16.19 10.03
C VAL A 16 -5.45 -16.85 9.35
N GLU A 17 -6.38 -16.05 8.86
CA GLU A 17 -7.56 -16.49 8.11
C GLU A 17 -7.18 -17.13 6.76
N THR A 18 -8.11 -17.86 6.15
CA THR A 18 -7.93 -18.38 4.79
C THR A 18 -7.76 -17.25 3.79
N PHE A 19 -6.96 -17.47 2.75
CA PHE A 19 -6.72 -16.44 1.74
C PHE A 19 -7.90 -16.34 0.77
N ASP A 20 -8.32 -15.11 0.47
CA ASP A 20 -9.41 -14.82 -0.48
C ASP A 20 -8.87 -13.98 -1.65
N THR A 21 -8.93 -14.56 -2.84
CA THR A 21 -8.46 -13.93 -4.08
C THR A 21 -9.34 -12.79 -4.55
N SER A 22 -10.58 -12.69 -4.07
CA SER A 22 -11.54 -11.62 -4.43
C SER A 22 -11.27 -10.30 -3.71
N LEU A 23 -10.39 -10.31 -2.70
CA LEU A 23 -10.01 -9.12 -1.94
C LEU A 23 -9.28 -8.10 -2.83
N SER A 24 -9.47 -6.82 -2.49
CA SER A 24 -8.67 -5.73 -3.09
C SER A 24 -7.18 -5.96 -2.84
N LEU A 25 -6.33 -5.39 -3.70
CA LEU A 25 -4.88 -5.56 -3.60
C LEU A 25 -4.33 -5.17 -2.21
N ASP A 26 -4.82 -4.08 -1.63
CA ASP A 26 -4.38 -3.64 -0.30
C ASP A 26 -4.81 -4.61 0.80
N LYS A 27 -6.00 -5.19 0.71
CA LYS A 27 -6.44 -6.24 1.64
C LYS A 27 -5.63 -7.53 1.47
N ARG A 28 -5.28 -7.91 0.24
CA ARG A 28 -4.38 -9.05 -0.02
C ARG A 28 -2.97 -8.81 0.53
N ARG A 29 -2.46 -7.58 0.45
CA ARG A 29 -1.18 -7.19 1.07
C ARG A 29 -1.24 -7.18 2.59
N ALA A 30 -2.30 -6.62 3.18
CA ALA A 30 -2.48 -6.65 4.63
C ALA A 30 -2.57 -8.08 5.16
N TRP A 31 -3.24 -8.98 4.44
CA TRP A 31 -3.25 -10.41 4.75
C TRP A 31 -1.84 -11.01 4.70
N TRP A 32 -1.07 -10.69 3.66
CA TRP A 32 0.32 -11.14 3.52
C TRP A 32 1.22 -10.63 4.65
N ASP A 33 1.11 -9.35 5.01
CA ASP A 33 1.86 -8.74 6.12
C ASP A 33 1.52 -9.42 7.45
N LYS A 34 0.23 -9.69 7.70
CA LYS A 34 -0.23 -10.46 8.87
C LYS A 34 0.36 -11.88 8.88
N PHE A 35 0.39 -12.55 7.72
CA PHE A 35 0.97 -13.88 7.59
C PHE A 35 2.48 -13.87 7.88
N GLN A 36 3.24 -12.93 7.30
CA GLN A 36 4.67 -12.78 7.52
C GLN A 36 5.00 -12.40 8.97
N TYR A 37 4.23 -11.50 9.58
CA TYR A 37 4.36 -11.14 10.99
C TYR A 37 4.14 -12.34 11.90
N THR A 38 3.10 -13.13 11.63
CA THR A 38 2.79 -14.36 12.37
C THR A 38 3.90 -15.39 12.22
N ALA A 39 4.41 -15.57 11.00
CA ALA A 39 5.52 -16.48 10.71
C ALA A 39 6.80 -16.08 11.46
N SER A 40 7.12 -14.79 11.44
CA SER A 40 8.29 -14.23 12.13
C SER A 40 8.16 -14.38 13.64
N SER A 41 6.98 -14.07 14.20
CA SER A 41 6.68 -14.21 15.63
C SER A 41 6.76 -15.67 16.10
N GLY A 42 6.25 -16.61 15.28
CA GLY A 42 6.36 -18.06 15.54
C GLY A 42 7.73 -18.66 15.22
N GLY A 43 8.65 -17.85 14.68
CA GLY A 43 9.99 -18.28 14.25
C GLY A 43 9.97 -19.36 13.17
N TRP A 44 8.96 -19.40 12.30
CA TRP A 44 8.75 -20.46 11.30
C TRP A 44 9.92 -20.56 10.32
N ARG A 45 10.34 -21.79 10.00
CA ARG A 45 11.33 -22.07 8.96
C ARG A 45 10.64 -22.18 7.59
N GLU A 46 11.40 -22.08 6.51
CA GLU A 46 10.86 -22.06 5.13
C GLU A 46 9.86 -23.21 4.84
N GLN A 47 10.18 -24.44 5.27
CA GLN A 47 9.29 -25.58 5.09
C GLN A 47 7.97 -25.44 5.86
N GLU A 48 8.02 -24.92 7.09
CA GLU A 48 6.85 -24.66 7.92
C GLU A 48 6.02 -23.51 7.34
N LEU A 49 6.68 -22.46 6.85
CA LEU A 49 6.07 -21.33 6.16
C LEU A 49 5.31 -21.81 4.92
N CYS A 50 5.94 -22.60 4.05
CA CYS A 50 5.31 -23.15 2.85
C CYS A 50 4.11 -24.05 3.18
N SER A 51 4.25 -24.94 4.16
CA SER A 51 3.15 -25.82 4.58
C SER A 51 1.96 -25.04 5.11
N ARG A 52 2.20 -24.04 5.97
CA ARG A 52 1.14 -23.21 6.55
C ARG A 52 0.50 -22.29 5.51
N LEU A 53 1.29 -21.74 4.59
CA LEU A 53 0.78 -20.96 3.46
C LEU A 53 -0.12 -21.83 2.58
N TYR A 54 0.33 -23.03 2.20
CA TYR A 54 -0.47 -23.97 1.43
C TYR A 54 -1.81 -24.28 2.10
N ARG A 55 -1.84 -24.52 3.42
CA ARG A 55 -3.09 -24.74 4.16
C ARG A 55 -4.04 -23.55 4.09
N ARG A 56 -3.53 -22.31 4.08
CA ARG A 56 -4.38 -21.12 3.92
C ARG A 56 -4.94 -20.98 2.51
N LEU A 57 -4.25 -21.53 1.51
CA LEU A 57 -4.65 -21.55 0.10
C LEU A 57 -5.55 -22.75 -0.25
N SER A 58 -5.44 -23.88 0.44
CA SER A 58 -6.12 -25.12 0.05
C SER A 58 -7.64 -25.11 0.24
N HIS A 59 -8.17 -24.10 0.92
CA HIS A 59 -9.62 -23.93 1.15
C HIS A 59 -10.36 -23.38 -0.06
N ASN A 60 -9.65 -22.72 -0.99
CA ASN A 60 -10.21 -22.22 -2.24
C ASN A 60 -9.72 -23.11 -3.41
N PRO A 61 -10.62 -23.65 -4.25
CA PRO A 61 -10.24 -24.55 -5.35
C PRO A 61 -9.25 -23.93 -6.34
N GLY A 62 -9.38 -22.64 -6.65
CA GLY A 62 -8.51 -21.94 -7.59
C GLY A 62 -7.09 -21.77 -7.06
N THR A 63 -6.95 -21.34 -5.81
CA THR A 63 -5.62 -21.23 -5.17
C THR A 63 -4.99 -22.59 -4.90
N LYS A 64 -5.80 -23.62 -4.59
CA LYS A 64 -5.32 -25.00 -4.50
C LYS A 64 -4.76 -25.49 -5.82
N ALA A 65 -5.50 -25.30 -6.93
CA ALA A 65 -5.04 -25.67 -8.27
C ALA A 65 -3.77 -24.90 -8.66
N TRP A 66 -3.70 -23.60 -8.35
CA TRP A 66 -2.50 -22.79 -8.57
C TRP A 66 -1.26 -23.35 -7.87
N VAL A 67 -1.38 -23.81 -6.61
CA VAL A 67 -0.26 -24.45 -5.92
C VAL A 67 0.10 -25.80 -6.53
N GLN A 68 -0.90 -26.60 -6.90
CA GLN A 68 -0.69 -27.97 -7.43
C GLN A 68 -0.03 -28.01 -8.80
N GLN A 69 -0.15 -26.96 -9.62
CA GLN A 69 0.56 -26.86 -10.90
C GLN A 69 2.03 -26.45 -10.77
N LEU A 70 2.50 -26.04 -9.59
CA LEU A 70 3.89 -25.62 -9.39
C LEU A 70 4.82 -26.85 -9.39
N PRO A 71 6.00 -26.77 -10.02
CA PRO A 71 6.91 -27.91 -10.14
C PRO A 71 7.50 -28.36 -8.79
N GLU A 72 7.62 -27.45 -7.81
CA GLU A 72 8.07 -27.75 -6.45
C GLU A 72 7.29 -26.94 -5.42
N LEU A 73 6.75 -27.63 -4.40
CA LEU A 73 5.90 -27.02 -3.37
C LEU A 73 6.68 -26.30 -2.25
N SER A 74 7.99 -26.55 -2.12
CA SER A 74 8.79 -26.15 -0.95
C SER A 74 9.72 -24.97 -1.18
N VAL A 75 10.19 -24.70 -2.40
CA VAL A 75 11.18 -23.65 -2.66
C VAL A 75 10.51 -22.44 -3.32
N GLY A 76 10.47 -21.32 -2.60
CA GLY A 76 10.00 -20.05 -3.13
C GLY A 76 8.48 -19.93 -3.29
N LEU A 77 7.68 -20.80 -2.66
CA LEU A 77 6.22 -20.70 -2.68
C LEU A 77 5.75 -19.33 -2.16
N SER A 78 6.41 -18.81 -1.11
CA SER A 78 6.20 -17.47 -0.56
C SER A 78 6.39 -16.36 -1.60
N ASP A 79 7.51 -16.39 -2.32
CA ASP A 79 7.84 -15.39 -3.34
C ASP A 79 6.87 -15.47 -4.54
N ARG A 80 6.57 -16.69 -4.99
CA ARG A 80 5.57 -16.92 -6.05
C ARG A 80 4.19 -16.41 -5.64
N PHE A 81 3.78 -16.69 -4.39
CA PHE A 81 2.51 -16.22 -3.85
C PHE A 81 2.43 -14.70 -3.87
N TYR A 82 3.47 -14.01 -3.38
CA TYR A 82 3.49 -12.55 -3.39
C TYR A 82 3.40 -12.00 -4.81
N LYS A 83 4.15 -12.57 -5.76
CA LYS A 83 4.13 -12.14 -7.16
C LYS A 83 2.78 -12.33 -7.85
N GLU A 84 2.11 -13.45 -7.59
CA GLU A 84 0.81 -13.76 -8.18
C GLU A 84 -0.31 -12.93 -7.55
N PHE A 85 -0.35 -12.86 -6.23
CA PHE A 85 -1.53 -12.41 -5.50
C PHE A 85 -1.36 -11.08 -4.76
N CYS A 86 -0.15 -10.56 -4.59
CA CYS A 86 0.08 -9.33 -3.80
C CYS A 86 0.85 -8.24 -4.58
N ARG A 87 1.45 -8.58 -5.71
CA ARG A 87 2.14 -7.63 -6.59
C ARG A 87 1.11 -6.86 -7.41
N SER A 88 1.29 -5.54 -7.50
CA SER A 88 0.50 -4.75 -8.45
C SER A 88 1.03 -5.02 -9.86
N THR A 89 0.14 -5.25 -10.81
CA THR A 89 0.47 -5.26 -12.24
C THR A 89 0.60 -3.85 -12.82
N GLU A 90 0.16 -2.82 -12.08
CA GLU A 90 0.29 -1.43 -12.49
C GLU A 90 1.76 -1.03 -12.53
N SER A 91 2.13 -0.36 -13.62
CA SER A 91 3.40 0.33 -13.72
C SER A 91 3.51 1.42 -12.62
N PRO A 92 4.74 1.79 -12.24
CA PRO A 92 4.97 2.90 -11.31
C PRO A 92 4.19 4.17 -11.69
N VAL A 93 4.21 4.55 -12.98
CA VAL A 93 3.53 5.75 -13.49
C VAL A 93 2.02 5.62 -13.42
N GLU A 94 1.43 4.47 -13.76
CA GLU A 94 -0.01 4.26 -13.63
C GLU A 94 -0.48 4.40 -12.18
N ARG A 95 0.31 3.91 -11.21
CA ARG A 95 0.00 4.07 -9.80
C ARG A 95 -0.08 5.55 -9.42
N TYR A 96 0.89 6.36 -9.86
CA TYR A 96 0.88 7.81 -9.66
C TYR A 96 -0.37 8.46 -10.29
N LEU A 97 -0.69 8.11 -11.54
CA LEU A 97 -1.83 8.70 -12.27
C LEU A 97 -3.20 8.32 -11.70
N ARG A 98 -3.31 7.19 -10.98
CA ARG A 98 -4.57 6.71 -10.38
C ARG A 98 -4.83 7.22 -8.97
N LEU A 99 -3.88 7.88 -8.33
CA LEU A 99 -4.03 8.37 -6.96
C LEU A 99 -5.22 9.34 -6.82
N LYS A 100 -6.05 9.08 -5.81
CA LYS A 100 -7.20 9.88 -5.39
C LYS A 100 -7.14 10.11 -3.90
N GLN A 101 -7.58 11.29 -3.45
CA GLN A 101 -7.70 11.56 -2.01
C GLN A 101 -8.69 10.58 -1.37
N GLU A 102 -8.29 9.99 -0.24
CA GLU A 102 -9.11 9.04 0.51
C GLU A 102 -10.18 9.76 1.34
N SER A 103 -11.23 9.05 1.77
CA SER A 103 -12.42 9.66 2.41
C SER A 103 -12.18 10.38 3.74
N ARG A 104 -11.05 10.11 4.41
CA ARG A 104 -10.65 10.71 5.69
C ARG A 104 -9.27 11.35 5.64
N GLU A 105 -8.67 11.40 4.46
CA GLU A 105 -7.36 12.01 4.25
C GLU A 105 -7.55 13.52 4.10
N THR A 106 -6.75 14.33 4.77
CA THR A 106 -6.79 15.79 4.55
C THR A 106 -6.18 16.13 3.18
N PRO A 107 -6.54 17.26 2.56
CA PRO A 107 -5.91 17.68 1.31
C PRO A 107 -4.39 17.73 1.40
N ARG A 108 -3.84 18.19 2.54
CA ARG A 108 -2.39 18.24 2.75
C ARG A 108 -1.75 16.86 2.85
N ALA A 109 -2.39 15.93 3.57
CA ALA A 109 -1.94 14.54 3.63
C ALA A 109 -1.96 13.86 2.24
N PHE A 110 -2.96 14.17 1.41
CA PHE A 110 -3.02 13.70 0.03
C PHE A 110 -1.85 14.24 -0.82
N LEU A 111 -1.51 15.52 -0.70
CA LEU A 111 -0.35 16.10 -1.38
C LEU A 111 0.94 15.38 -1.00
N TRP A 112 1.17 15.11 0.29
CA TRP A 112 2.35 14.37 0.74
C TRP A 112 2.44 12.97 0.12
N ARG A 113 1.32 12.24 0.10
CA ARG A 113 1.26 10.90 -0.51
C ARG A 113 1.49 10.95 -2.03
N LEU A 114 1.00 12.00 -2.70
CA LEU A 114 1.21 12.23 -4.12
C LEU A 114 2.70 12.54 -4.42
N ASN A 115 3.35 13.42 -3.65
CA ASN A 115 4.77 13.75 -3.75
C ASN A 115 5.66 12.52 -3.52
N ALA A 116 5.37 11.75 -2.46
CA ALA A 116 6.10 10.53 -2.14
C ALA A 116 5.98 9.48 -3.26
N THR A 117 4.80 9.37 -3.88
CA THR A 117 4.59 8.47 -5.00
C THR A 117 5.32 8.95 -6.24
N ALA A 118 5.24 10.24 -6.60
CA ALA A 118 5.99 10.80 -7.73
C ALA A 118 7.49 10.55 -7.61
N THR A 119 8.06 10.79 -6.42
CA THR A 119 9.46 10.50 -6.11
C THR A 119 9.79 9.02 -6.32
N LYS A 120 8.99 8.12 -5.75
CA LYS A 120 9.17 6.67 -5.89
C LYS A 120 9.07 6.18 -7.34
N THR A 121 8.31 6.89 -8.17
CA THR A 121 8.05 6.53 -9.57
C THR A 121 8.91 7.32 -10.55
N ASN A 122 9.86 8.14 -10.06
CA ASN A 122 10.71 9.02 -10.85
C ASN A 122 9.92 9.97 -11.78
N VAL A 123 8.77 10.45 -11.31
CA VAL A 123 7.99 11.50 -11.97
C VAL A 123 8.58 12.84 -11.53
N ASP A 124 9.05 13.63 -12.48
CA ASP A 124 9.54 14.98 -12.21
C ASP A 124 8.39 15.92 -11.84
N TYR A 125 8.47 16.51 -10.66
CA TYR A 125 7.60 17.58 -10.20
C TYR A 125 8.38 18.82 -9.73
N HIS A 126 9.70 18.84 -9.94
CA HIS A 126 10.58 19.94 -9.53
C HIS A 126 10.82 20.94 -10.68
N SER A 127 10.76 20.50 -11.95
CA SER A 127 10.75 21.44 -13.07
C SER A 127 9.45 22.24 -13.13
N ALA A 128 9.47 23.41 -13.77
CA ALA A 128 8.26 24.24 -13.91
C ALA A 128 7.12 23.50 -14.65
N SER A 129 7.43 22.70 -15.68
CA SER A 129 6.42 21.87 -16.36
C SER A 129 5.95 20.70 -15.49
N GLY A 130 6.87 20.04 -14.79
CA GLY A 130 6.58 18.93 -13.90
C GLY A 130 5.68 19.36 -12.74
N CYS A 131 6.04 20.46 -12.06
CA CYS A 131 5.26 21.07 -10.99
C CYS A 131 3.83 21.37 -11.45
N ARG A 132 3.65 22.04 -12.60
CA ARG A 132 2.30 22.31 -13.14
C ARG A 132 1.51 21.03 -13.39
N GLN A 133 2.12 20.00 -13.99
CA GLN A 133 1.44 18.72 -14.22
C GLN A 133 1.09 18.01 -12.90
N HIS A 134 1.97 18.09 -11.91
CA HIS A 134 1.79 17.49 -10.60
C HIS A 134 0.68 18.17 -9.79
N VAL A 135 0.66 19.50 -9.77
CA VAL A 135 -0.43 20.29 -9.16
C VAL A 135 -1.75 20.01 -9.86
N ASN A 136 -1.78 19.92 -11.20
CA ASN A 136 -2.99 19.53 -11.93
C ASN A 136 -3.47 18.13 -11.56
N GLN A 137 -2.54 17.20 -11.32
CA GLN A 137 -2.87 15.86 -10.85
C GLN A 137 -3.46 15.89 -9.43
N PHE A 138 -2.94 16.73 -8.53
CA PHE A 138 -3.54 16.97 -7.22
C PHE A 138 -4.96 17.52 -7.34
N LEU A 139 -5.13 18.62 -8.07
CA LEU A 139 -6.42 19.31 -8.25
C LEU A 139 -7.49 18.40 -8.87
N LYS A 140 -7.11 17.53 -9.81
CA LYS A 140 -8.05 16.58 -10.43
C LYS A 140 -8.61 15.55 -9.43
N ASN A 141 -7.86 15.27 -8.37
CA ASN A 141 -8.06 14.11 -7.50
C ASN A 141 -8.32 14.45 -6.03
N VAL A 142 -8.29 15.74 -5.66
CA VAL A 142 -8.81 16.25 -4.39
C VAL A 142 -10.34 16.12 -4.39
N ARG A 143 -10.92 15.76 -3.24
CA ARG A 143 -12.35 15.50 -3.06
C ARG A 143 -13.16 16.77 -2.87
N ASP A 144 -12.57 17.74 -2.17
CA ASP A 144 -13.21 19.02 -1.88
C ASP A 144 -13.23 19.89 -3.14
N ARG A 145 -14.44 20.12 -3.67
CA ARG A 145 -14.64 20.89 -4.90
C ARG A 145 -14.47 22.38 -4.69
N ASP A 146 -14.83 22.90 -3.52
CA ASP A 146 -14.70 24.33 -3.24
C ASP A 146 -13.23 24.69 -3.06
N LEU A 147 -12.49 23.84 -2.33
CA LEU A 147 -11.03 23.94 -2.25
C LEU A 147 -10.40 23.83 -3.64
N GLN A 148 -10.77 22.83 -4.44
CA GLN A 148 -10.24 22.65 -5.80
C GLN A 148 -10.39 23.93 -6.64
N LEU A 149 -11.60 24.52 -6.65
CA LEU A 149 -11.88 25.74 -7.41
C LEU A 149 -11.06 26.93 -6.90
N SER A 150 -10.90 27.07 -5.57
CA SER A 150 -10.09 28.13 -4.96
C SER A 150 -8.60 28.05 -5.33
N LEU A 151 -8.09 26.84 -5.56
CA LEU A 151 -6.70 26.58 -5.91
C LEU A 151 -6.41 26.68 -7.41
N GLN A 152 -7.39 26.36 -8.28
CA GLN A 152 -7.23 26.34 -9.74
C GLN A 152 -6.87 27.70 -10.37
N GLY A 153 -7.21 28.81 -9.71
CA GLY A 153 -6.91 30.16 -10.18
C GLY A 153 -5.49 30.66 -9.87
N ARG A 154 -4.66 29.85 -9.21
CA ARG A 154 -3.32 30.24 -8.75
C ARG A 154 -2.24 29.49 -9.53
N VAL A 155 -1.11 30.15 -9.76
CA VAL A 155 0.09 29.53 -10.30
C VAL A 155 0.98 29.14 -9.13
N TYR A 156 1.44 27.89 -9.13
CA TYR A 156 2.40 27.37 -8.16
C TYR A 156 3.70 27.04 -8.90
N PHE A 157 4.81 27.53 -8.39
CA PHE A 157 6.14 27.26 -8.91
C PHE A 157 6.75 26.02 -8.24
N THR A 158 6.33 25.69 -7.02
CA THR A 158 6.75 24.48 -6.29
C THR A 158 5.56 23.80 -5.60
N THR A 159 5.74 22.54 -5.19
CA THR A 159 4.74 21.85 -4.34
C THR A 159 4.71 22.39 -2.92
N ASP A 160 5.78 23.01 -2.45
CA ASP A 160 5.85 23.63 -1.13
C ASP A 160 4.91 24.84 -1.02
N GLU A 161 4.84 25.66 -2.08
CA GLU A 161 3.88 26.77 -2.15
C GLU A 161 2.43 26.28 -2.06
N LEU A 162 2.11 25.16 -2.70
CA LEU A 162 0.79 24.55 -2.59
C LEU A 162 0.55 24.02 -1.17
N GLU A 163 1.54 23.37 -0.57
CA GLU A 163 1.44 22.88 0.82
C GLU A 163 1.17 24.01 1.82
N ASP A 164 1.86 25.15 1.69
CA ASP A 164 1.67 26.31 2.55
C ASP A 164 0.25 26.86 2.46
N VAL A 165 -0.33 26.92 1.24
CA VAL A 165 -1.72 27.32 1.06
C VAL A 165 -2.68 26.32 1.70
N LEU A 166 -2.44 25.01 1.53
CA LEU A 166 -3.27 23.98 2.16
C LEU A 166 -3.22 24.06 3.69
N LYS A 167 -2.03 24.32 4.25
CA LYS A 167 -1.85 24.51 5.69
C LYS A 167 -2.64 25.71 6.20
N GLN A 168 -2.63 26.84 5.50
CA GLN A 168 -3.42 28.02 5.87
C GLN A 168 -4.92 27.73 5.86
N VAL A 169 -5.42 27.01 4.85
CA VAL A 169 -6.83 26.60 4.78
C VAL A 169 -7.21 25.70 5.97
N GLU A 170 -6.39 24.69 6.27
CA GLU A 170 -6.62 23.79 7.41
C GLU A 170 -6.64 24.55 8.75
N GLU A 171 -5.75 25.52 8.93
CA GLU A 171 -5.69 26.38 10.14
C GLU A 171 -6.92 27.28 10.27
N MET A 172 -7.38 27.88 9.17
CA MET A 172 -8.60 28.70 9.15
C MET A 172 -9.85 27.88 9.51
N GLU A 173 -10.00 26.69 8.93
CA GLU A 173 -11.13 25.80 9.25
C GLU A 173 -11.13 25.36 10.71
N GLN A 174 -9.95 25.08 11.28
CA GLN A 174 -9.84 24.73 12.70
C GLN A 174 -10.18 25.92 13.61
N GLY A 175 -9.82 27.14 13.21
CA GLY A 175 -10.18 28.37 13.93
C GLY A 175 -11.68 28.63 13.95
N MET A 176 -12.39 28.34 12.85
CA MET A 176 -13.85 28.50 12.75
C MET A 176 -14.65 27.48 13.55
N ARG A 177 -14.03 26.36 13.96
CA ARG A 177 -14.69 25.28 14.72
C ARG A 177 -14.54 25.42 16.24
N ARG A 178 -13.79 26.43 16.71
CA ARG A 178 -13.61 26.75 18.14
C ARG A 178 -14.60 27.82 18.57
#